data_AF-X0TP97-F1
#
_entry.id   AF-X0TP97-F1
#
_cell.length_a   1.000
_cell.length_b   1.000
_cell.length_c   1.000
_cell.angle_alpha   90.00
_cell.angle_beta   90.00
_cell.angle_gamma   90.00
#
_symmetry.space_group_name_H-M   'P 1'
#
loop_
_entity.id
_entity.type
_entity.pdbx_description
1 polymer ?
#
loop_
_entity_poly.entity_id
_entity_poly.type
_entity_poly.pdbx_seq_one_letter_code
_entity_poly.pdbx_strand_id
1 'polypeptide(L)'
;KITNKHNDPGKFTTLIAFEWTSIPNYQNLHHNVFFRDDKGPKTQFSSFDSVKREDLWTYQEVQRALGHENFSIPHNGNVSNGLMFAPKTSYGTQITKEWAERSTLNTVATEIGQTKGYSETIPALSPNDEFAGFETYYKHLLGSGGVVGKVDGSFVRQGLITGVGFQEMLGANPYKFGVVGGSDSHDAASDNEEFNYTGVHGNTDKTPKIRLTSTGSVAGEAARFFSTPTTTAVWALENTREAIFDA
;
A
#
# COMPACT_ATOMS: atom_id res chain seq x y z
N LYS A 1 -16.47 6.24 -15.88
CA LYS A 1 -16.82 7.24 -16.92
C LYS A 1 -15.71 8.28 -17.13
N ILE A 2 -15.25 9.01 -16.10
CA ILE A 2 -14.16 9.98 -16.22
C ILE A 2 -12.85 9.29 -16.65
N THR A 3 -12.48 8.19 -16.00
CA THR A 3 -11.31 7.36 -16.35
C THR A 3 -11.26 7.08 -17.85
N ASN A 4 -12.28 6.44 -18.42
CA ASN A 4 -12.30 6.11 -19.86
C ASN A 4 -12.31 7.34 -20.77
N LYS A 5 -12.98 8.43 -20.38
CA LYS A 5 -13.00 9.66 -21.18
C LYS A 5 -11.59 10.24 -21.37
N HIS A 6 -10.72 10.05 -20.39
CA HIS A 6 -9.35 10.56 -20.39
C HIS A 6 -8.30 9.48 -20.69
N ASN A 7 -8.72 8.31 -21.15
CA ASN A 7 -7.78 7.28 -21.59
C ASN A 7 -7.38 7.54 -23.05
N ASP A 8 -6.14 7.98 -23.28
CA ASP A 8 -5.53 8.23 -24.58
C ASP A 8 -4.26 7.34 -24.73
N PRO A 9 -4.43 6.04 -25.06
CA PRO A 9 -3.31 5.11 -25.14
C PRO A 9 -2.18 5.59 -26.06
N GLY A 10 -0.94 5.35 -25.65
CA GLY A 10 0.25 5.89 -26.30
C GLY A 10 0.68 7.28 -25.80
N LYS A 11 -0.21 8.03 -25.12
CA LYS A 11 0.10 9.36 -24.57
C LYS A 11 -0.18 9.45 -23.08
N PHE A 12 -1.39 9.10 -22.65
CA PHE A 12 -1.82 9.12 -21.26
C PHE A 12 -2.85 8.03 -21.00
N THR A 13 -2.45 7.01 -20.24
CA THR A 13 -3.32 5.89 -19.89
C THR A 13 -3.87 6.08 -18.49
N THR A 14 -5.14 5.78 -18.31
CA THR A 14 -5.82 5.81 -17.02
C THR A 14 -6.18 4.39 -16.60
N LEU A 15 -6.11 4.11 -15.30
CA LEU A 15 -6.54 2.84 -14.70
C LEU A 15 -7.84 3.05 -13.91
N ILE A 16 -8.75 2.08 -13.94
CA ILE A 16 -9.88 2.05 -13.00
C ILE A 16 -9.37 1.45 -11.71
N ALA A 17 -9.45 2.20 -10.62
CA ALA A 17 -9.00 1.74 -9.31
C ALA A 17 -9.80 2.39 -8.18
N PHE A 18 -9.70 1.81 -6.99
CA PHE A 18 -10.15 2.42 -5.74
C PHE A 18 -9.25 2.00 -4.58
N GLU A 19 -9.23 2.77 -3.51
CA GLU A 19 -8.58 2.38 -2.25
C GLU A 19 -9.60 1.77 -1.29
N TRP A 20 -9.32 0.56 -0.81
CA TRP A 20 -9.98 -0.01 0.36
C TRP A 20 -9.27 0.47 1.63
N THR A 21 -9.78 1.57 2.19
CA THR A 21 -9.20 2.27 3.36
C THR A 21 -9.61 1.59 4.67
N SER A 22 -9.08 0.39 4.93
CA SER A 22 -9.33 -0.36 6.17
C SER A 22 -8.32 -0.04 7.26
N ILE A 23 -8.82 0.37 8.43
CA ILE A 23 -8.00 0.83 9.56
C ILE A 23 -8.52 0.29 10.92
N PRO A 24 -8.67 -1.03 11.10
CA PRO A 24 -9.24 -1.59 12.31
C PRO A 24 -8.41 -1.23 13.55
N ASN A 25 -9.01 -0.48 14.48
CA ASN A 25 -8.34 0.01 15.68
C ASN A 25 -7.06 0.81 15.38
N TYR A 26 -7.09 1.72 14.40
CA TYR A 26 -5.96 2.56 13.96
C TYR A 26 -4.83 1.82 13.24
N GLN A 27 -4.98 0.51 12.99
CA GLN A 27 -3.97 -0.33 12.37
C GLN A 27 -4.17 -0.35 10.86
N ASN A 28 -3.24 0.25 10.12
CA ASN A 28 -3.36 0.41 8.68
C ASN A 28 -3.41 -0.94 7.93
N LEU A 29 -4.40 -1.09 7.06
CA LEU A 29 -4.55 -2.19 6.10
C LEU A 29 -5.03 -1.68 4.75
N HIS A 30 -4.67 -0.45 4.36
CA HIS A 30 -5.13 0.12 3.09
C HIS A 30 -4.60 -0.69 1.90
N HIS A 31 -5.46 -0.90 0.90
CA HIS A 31 -5.10 -1.58 -0.35
C HIS A 31 -5.67 -0.80 -1.54
N ASN A 32 -4.84 -0.49 -2.53
CA ASN A 32 -5.29 0.01 -3.81
C ASN A 32 -5.67 -1.16 -4.72
N VAL A 33 -6.92 -1.21 -5.18
CA VAL A 33 -7.45 -2.26 -6.04
C VAL A 33 -7.52 -1.73 -7.47
N PHE A 34 -6.86 -2.40 -8.39
CA PHE A 34 -6.76 -2.01 -9.81
C PHE A 34 -7.56 -2.98 -10.67
N PHE A 35 -8.20 -2.46 -11.73
CA PHE A 35 -8.95 -3.24 -12.70
C PHE A 35 -8.34 -3.09 -14.09
N ARG A 36 -8.24 -4.22 -14.79
CA ARG A 36 -7.64 -4.28 -16.13
C ARG A 36 -8.50 -3.66 -17.22
N ASP A 37 -9.83 -3.77 -17.10
CA ASP A 37 -10.76 -3.40 -18.17
C ASP A 37 -11.26 -1.93 -18.11
N ASP A 38 -12.25 -1.60 -18.93
CA ASP A 38 -12.87 -0.29 -19.02
C ASP A 38 -14.24 -0.15 -18.36
N LYS A 39 -14.71 -1.19 -17.67
CA LYS A 39 -16.01 -1.18 -16.98
C LYS A 39 -15.80 -1.06 -15.48
N GLY A 40 -14.84 -1.82 -14.95
CA GLY A 40 -14.61 -2.00 -13.53
C GLY A 40 -15.83 -2.58 -12.83
N PRO A 41 -15.81 -2.58 -11.48
CA PRO A 41 -16.89 -3.12 -10.70
C PRO A 41 -18.12 -2.19 -10.74
N LYS A 42 -19.32 -2.78 -10.65
CA LYS A 42 -20.57 -1.99 -10.53
C LYS A 42 -20.63 -1.21 -9.22
N THR A 43 -20.08 -1.78 -8.14
CA THR A 43 -20.03 -1.20 -6.79
C THR A 43 -18.67 -1.51 -6.19
N GLN A 44 -17.99 -0.50 -5.61
CA GLN A 44 -16.72 -0.70 -4.91
C GLN A 44 -16.93 -1.37 -3.55
N PHE A 45 -15.97 -2.18 -3.12
CA PHE A 45 -15.92 -2.72 -1.75
C PHE A 45 -15.33 -1.69 -0.80
N SER A 46 -16.00 -1.45 0.32
CA SER A 46 -15.60 -0.45 1.31
C SER A 46 -15.18 -1.12 2.62
N SER A 47 -14.40 -0.40 3.44
CA SER A 47 -14.13 -0.81 4.82
C SER A 47 -15.40 -0.81 5.69
N PHE A 48 -16.50 -0.19 5.22
CA PHE A 48 -17.83 -0.33 5.81
C PHE A 48 -18.48 -1.69 5.54
N ASP A 49 -18.12 -2.37 4.44
CA ASP A 49 -18.60 -3.72 4.15
C ASP A 49 -17.85 -4.76 4.99
N SER A 50 -16.52 -4.63 5.05
CA SER A 50 -15.67 -5.36 5.99
C SER A 50 -14.30 -4.69 6.15
N VAL A 51 -13.74 -4.82 7.35
CA VAL A 51 -12.36 -4.42 7.67
C VAL A 51 -11.34 -5.56 7.48
N LYS A 52 -11.78 -6.74 6.99
CA LYS A 52 -10.95 -7.94 6.84
C LYS A 52 -10.46 -8.11 5.40
N ARG A 53 -9.17 -8.40 5.23
CA ARG A 53 -8.54 -8.51 3.90
C ARG A 53 -9.05 -9.72 3.11
N GLU A 54 -9.40 -10.81 3.79
CA GLU A 54 -9.97 -12.00 3.18
C GLU A 54 -11.35 -11.74 2.57
N ASP A 55 -12.11 -10.79 3.11
CA ASP A 55 -13.38 -10.36 2.53
C ASP A 55 -13.16 -9.47 1.29
N LEU A 56 -12.14 -8.60 1.32
CA LEU A 56 -11.68 -7.89 0.12
C LEU A 56 -11.28 -8.88 -0.99
N TRP A 57 -10.52 -9.92 -0.66
CA TRP A 57 -10.15 -10.97 -1.61
C TRP A 57 -11.37 -11.70 -2.17
N THR A 58 -12.38 -11.98 -1.34
CA THR A 58 -13.64 -12.57 -1.81
C THR A 58 -14.31 -11.66 -2.83
N TYR A 59 -14.36 -10.36 -2.57
CA TYR A 59 -14.88 -9.40 -3.53
C TYR A 59 -14.08 -9.41 -4.84
N GLN A 60 -12.74 -9.38 -4.76
CA GLN A 60 -11.85 -9.41 -5.93
C GLN A 60 -12.07 -10.67 -6.78
N GLU A 61 -12.23 -11.83 -6.14
CA GLU A 61 -12.52 -13.11 -6.80
C GLU A 61 -13.87 -13.10 -7.51
N VAL A 62 -14.90 -12.54 -6.87
CA VAL A 62 -16.22 -12.36 -7.50
C VAL A 62 -16.11 -11.44 -8.71
N GLN A 63 -15.35 -10.34 -8.62
CA GLN A 63 -15.13 -9.45 -9.76
C GLN A 63 -14.43 -10.17 -10.92
N ARG A 64 -13.39 -10.97 -10.65
CA ARG A 64 -12.73 -11.80 -11.69
C ARG A 64 -13.69 -12.81 -12.30
N ALA A 65 -14.54 -13.46 -11.51
CA ALA A 65 -15.56 -14.39 -12.01
C ALA A 65 -16.61 -13.70 -12.91
N LEU A 66 -16.83 -12.39 -12.75
CA LEU A 66 -17.67 -11.57 -13.62
C LEU A 66 -16.94 -11.01 -14.85
N GLY A 67 -15.65 -11.35 -15.02
CA GLY A 67 -14.82 -10.91 -16.15
C GLY A 67 -14.02 -9.64 -15.88
N HIS A 68 -13.99 -9.14 -14.65
CA HIS A 68 -13.21 -7.98 -14.25
C HIS A 68 -11.88 -8.39 -13.63
N GLU A 69 -10.85 -8.58 -14.46
CA GLU A 69 -9.51 -8.92 -13.99
C GLU A 69 -8.96 -7.82 -13.06
N ASN A 70 -8.47 -8.21 -11.89
CA ASN A 70 -8.08 -7.28 -10.83
C ASN A 70 -7.09 -7.87 -9.82
N PHE A 71 -6.30 -6.99 -9.21
CA PHE A 71 -5.44 -7.27 -8.06
C PHE A 71 -5.43 -6.07 -7.12
N SER A 72 -4.80 -6.24 -5.95
CA SER A 72 -4.59 -5.16 -4.99
C SER A 72 -3.12 -4.99 -4.62
N ILE A 73 -2.76 -3.77 -4.20
CA ILE A 73 -1.44 -3.41 -3.69
C ILE A 73 -1.65 -2.78 -2.30
N PRO A 74 -1.28 -3.45 -1.19
CA PRO A 74 -1.21 -2.84 0.12
C PRO A 74 -0.13 -1.76 0.17
N HIS A 75 -0.34 -0.79 1.05
CA HIS A 75 0.64 0.24 1.30
C HIS A 75 0.80 0.60 2.78
N ASN A 76 1.90 1.29 3.10
CA ASN A 76 2.25 1.72 4.46
C ASN A 76 2.20 0.61 5.52
N GLY A 77 2.93 -0.49 5.28
CA GLY A 77 3.09 -1.55 6.26
C GLY A 77 3.62 -1.05 7.61
N ASN A 78 4.49 -0.03 7.61
CA ASN A 78 5.11 0.55 8.81
C ASN A 78 4.11 1.05 9.86
N VAL A 79 2.90 1.44 9.45
CA VAL A 79 1.81 1.89 10.34
C VAL A 79 0.67 0.85 10.47
N SER A 80 0.92 -0.40 10.09
CA SER A 80 -0.06 -1.50 10.17
C SER A 80 -0.16 -2.16 11.53
N ASN A 81 0.74 -1.83 12.47
CA ASN A 81 0.85 -2.48 13.77
C ASN A 81 1.04 -4.02 13.69
N GLY A 82 1.68 -4.49 12.63
CA GLY A 82 1.93 -5.91 12.39
C GLY A 82 0.84 -6.63 11.59
N LEU A 83 -0.25 -5.95 11.21
CA LEU A 83 -1.32 -6.59 10.45
C LEU A 83 -0.95 -6.87 8.99
N MET A 84 -0.03 -6.09 8.40
CA MET A 84 0.26 -6.20 6.97
C MET A 84 0.90 -7.54 6.61
N PHE A 85 1.87 -7.99 7.42
CA PHE A 85 2.63 -9.22 7.24
C PHE A 85 2.48 -10.17 8.44
N ALA A 86 1.27 -10.26 9.00
CA ALA A 86 0.99 -11.07 10.19
C ALA A 86 1.22 -12.59 9.96
N PRO A 87 1.68 -13.37 10.96
CA PRO A 87 1.82 -14.83 10.82
C PRO A 87 0.48 -15.58 10.93
N LYS A 88 -0.64 -14.87 11.03
CA LYS A 88 -2.00 -15.39 11.20
C LYS A 88 -2.95 -14.63 10.29
N THR A 89 -4.09 -15.25 9.98
CA THR A 89 -5.17 -14.62 9.23
C THR A 89 -5.78 -13.45 10.00
N SER A 90 -6.59 -12.61 9.33
CA SER A 90 -7.27 -11.50 10.01
C SER A 90 -8.36 -11.95 11.01
N TYR A 91 -8.73 -13.24 10.97
CA TYR A 91 -9.61 -13.90 11.94
C TYR A 91 -8.84 -14.56 13.09
N GLY A 92 -7.51 -14.47 13.10
CA GLY A 92 -6.65 -15.02 14.16
C GLY A 92 -6.36 -16.52 14.03
N THR A 93 -6.74 -17.13 12.91
CA THR A 93 -6.42 -18.54 12.62
C THR A 93 -5.03 -18.67 11.99
N GLN A 94 -4.49 -19.89 11.99
CA GLN A 94 -3.21 -20.17 11.35
C GLN A 94 -3.32 -20.02 9.82
N ILE A 95 -2.28 -19.46 9.19
CA ILE A 95 -2.19 -19.43 7.73
C ILE A 95 -2.10 -20.86 7.21
N THR A 96 -2.99 -21.19 6.26
CA THR A 96 -2.97 -22.46 5.52
C THR A 96 -2.35 -22.27 4.14
N LYS A 97 -2.11 -23.37 3.44
CA LYS A 97 -1.61 -23.33 2.07
C LYS A 97 -2.57 -22.58 1.15
N GLU A 98 -3.87 -22.83 1.29
CA GLU A 98 -4.93 -22.21 0.48
C GLU A 98 -4.98 -20.69 0.74
N TRP A 99 -4.83 -20.27 2.00
CA TRP A 99 -4.77 -18.84 2.33
C TRP A 99 -3.54 -18.17 1.69
N ALA A 100 -2.38 -18.85 1.73
CA ALA A 100 -1.16 -18.33 1.14
C ALA A 100 -1.24 -18.19 -0.38
N GLU A 101 -1.81 -19.18 -1.06
CA GLU A 101 -2.08 -19.13 -2.51
C GLU A 101 -3.11 -18.05 -2.86
N ARG A 102 -4.12 -17.86 -2.00
CA ARG A 102 -5.11 -16.78 -2.17
C ARG A 102 -4.50 -15.39 -2.01
N SER A 103 -3.55 -15.23 -1.09
CA SER A 103 -2.82 -13.98 -0.88
C SER A 103 -2.07 -13.56 -2.15
N THR A 104 -1.29 -14.47 -2.74
CA THR A 104 -0.46 -14.16 -3.92
C THR A 104 -1.27 -13.87 -5.19
N LEU A 105 -2.47 -14.42 -5.31
CA LEU A 105 -3.38 -14.12 -6.42
C LEU A 105 -4.09 -12.76 -6.28
N ASN A 106 -4.38 -12.33 -5.05
CA ASN A 106 -5.12 -11.10 -4.80
C ASN A 106 -4.23 -9.89 -4.50
N THR A 107 -3.00 -10.15 -4.03
CA THR A 107 -2.02 -9.15 -3.60
C THR A 107 -0.68 -9.43 -4.25
N VAL A 108 -0.42 -8.79 -5.39
CA VAL A 108 0.71 -9.13 -6.28
C VAL A 108 1.98 -8.34 -5.96
N ALA A 109 1.84 -7.16 -5.36
CA ALA A 109 2.93 -6.27 -4.99
C ALA A 109 2.62 -5.57 -3.67
N THR A 110 3.63 -5.01 -3.00
CA THR A 110 3.46 -4.14 -1.82
C THR A 110 4.21 -2.83 -2.04
N GLU A 111 3.66 -1.74 -1.53
CA GLU A 111 4.37 -0.48 -1.45
C GLU A 111 5.46 -0.56 -0.37
N ILE A 112 6.68 -0.16 -0.72
CA ILE A 112 7.83 -0.15 0.18
C ILE A 112 8.18 1.25 0.70
N GLY A 113 7.75 2.30 0.02
CA GLY A 113 8.01 3.68 0.41
C GLY A 113 6.93 4.63 -0.09
N GLN A 114 6.58 5.60 0.76
CA GLN A 114 5.59 6.64 0.50
C GLN A 114 5.83 7.81 1.46
N THR A 115 5.03 8.86 1.39
CA THR A 115 5.22 10.08 2.19
C THR A 115 5.20 9.87 3.72
N LYS A 116 4.57 8.81 4.20
CA LYS A 116 4.53 8.35 5.60
C LYS A 116 5.66 7.37 5.90
N GLY A 117 6.77 7.47 5.16
CA GLY A 117 8.01 6.74 5.42
C GLY A 117 8.21 5.48 4.59
N TYR A 118 9.40 4.91 4.74
CA TYR A 118 9.80 3.66 4.12
C TYR A 118 9.42 2.47 5.02
N SER A 119 8.60 1.57 4.46
CA SER A 119 8.17 0.32 5.08
C SER A 119 9.16 -0.83 4.84
N GLU A 120 10.37 -0.55 4.38
CA GLU A 120 11.36 -1.58 4.01
C GLU A 120 11.88 -2.36 5.23
N THR A 121 12.53 -1.67 6.16
CA THR A 121 13.11 -2.20 7.40
C THR A 121 13.32 -1.06 8.42
N ILE A 122 13.87 -1.39 9.59
CA ILE A 122 14.42 -0.43 10.57
C ILE A 122 15.73 -0.96 11.17
N PRO A 123 16.57 -0.13 11.82
CA PRO A 123 17.83 -0.59 12.42
C PRO A 123 17.64 -1.71 13.45
N ALA A 124 16.50 -1.75 14.15
CA ALA A 124 16.19 -2.82 15.09
C ALA A 124 16.01 -4.20 14.40
N LEU A 125 15.58 -4.23 13.14
CA LEU A 125 15.43 -5.46 12.34
C LEU A 125 16.67 -5.76 11.50
N SER A 126 17.52 -4.76 11.24
CA SER A 126 18.67 -4.87 10.35
C SER A 126 19.86 -4.07 10.89
N PRO A 127 20.43 -4.48 12.03
CA PRO A 127 21.41 -3.66 12.77
C PRO A 127 22.75 -3.48 12.05
N ASN A 128 23.05 -4.33 11.07
CA ASN A 128 24.29 -4.27 10.28
C ASN A 128 24.10 -3.60 8.92
N ASP A 129 22.90 -3.07 8.63
CA ASP A 129 22.58 -2.36 7.40
C ASP A 129 22.57 -0.85 7.68
N GLU A 130 23.54 -0.13 7.11
CA GLU A 130 23.67 1.32 7.30
C GLU A 130 22.51 2.12 6.71
N PHE A 131 21.75 1.54 5.77
CA PHE A 131 20.59 2.16 5.13
C PHE A 131 19.27 1.87 5.85
N ALA A 132 19.27 1.00 6.87
CA ALA A 132 18.07 0.60 7.59
C ALA A 132 17.34 1.75 8.28
N GLY A 133 17.99 2.90 8.50
CA GLY A 133 17.41 4.09 9.11
C GLY A 133 16.72 5.06 8.14
N PHE A 134 16.73 4.79 6.83
CA PHE A 134 16.25 5.72 5.81
C PHE A 134 14.74 5.97 5.92
N GLU A 135 14.33 7.24 6.07
CA GLU A 135 12.92 7.67 6.04
C GLU A 135 11.99 6.92 7.02
N THR A 136 12.46 6.72 8.25
CA THR A 136 11.77 5.94 9.31
C THR A 136 11.08 6.82 10.38
N TYR A 137 10.92 8.12 10.12
CA TYR A 137 10.44 9.09 11.12
C TYR A 137 8.96 8.92 11.49
N TYR A 138 8.12 8.52 10.53
CA TYR A 138 6.71 8.27 10.76
C TYR A 138 6.52 6.89 11.42
N LYS A 139 6.13 6.91 12.70
CA LYS A 139 6.07 5.68 13.53
C LYS A 139 4.77 5.49 14.29
N HIS A 140 3.89 6.49 14.28
CA HIS A 140 2.63 6.42 15.01
C HIS A 140 1.53 5.80 14.16
N LEU A 141 0.63 5.04 14.78
CA LEU A 141 -0.55 4.49 14.13
C LEU A 141 -1.47 5.62 13.69
N LEU A 142 -2.04 5.47 12.50
CA LEU A 142 -2.84 6.51 11.84
C LEU A 142 -4.05 6.89 12.71
N GLY A 143 -4.14 8.15 13.11
CA GLY A 143 -5.27 8.70 13.88
C GLY A 143 -5.33 8.25 15.34
N SER A 144 -4.32 7.53 15.83
CA SER A 144 -4.31 6.96 17.19
C SER A 144 -4.01 7.97 18.30
N GLY A 145 -3.64 9.21 17.95
CA GLY A 145 -3.17 10.20 18.93
C GLY A 145 -1.75 9.96 19.44
N GLY A 146 -0.90 9.28 18.66
CA GLY A 146 0.53 9.11 18.96
C GLY A 146 0.90 7.73 19.53
N VAL A 147 0.08 6.70 19.30
CA VAL A 147 0.47 5.32 19.64
C VAL A 147 1.52 4.84 18.66
N VAL A 148 2.68 4.42 19.16
CA VAL A 148 3.75 3.86 18.31
C VAL A 148 3.34 2.47 17.82
N GLY A 149 3.49 2.22 16.52
CA GLY A 149 3.18 0.92 15.91
C GLY A 149 4.18 -0.17 16.28
N LYS A 150 3.71 -1.42 16.30
CA LYS A 150 4.56 -2.59 16.44
C LYS A 150 5.49 -2.74 15.23
N VAL A 151 6.71 -3.21 15.51
CA VAL A 151 7.70 -3.53 14.49
C VAL A 151 7.37 -4.86 13.80
N ASP A 152 7.07 -5.89 14.59
CA ASP A 152 6.83 -7.23 14.06
C ASP A 152 5.59 -7.29 13.16
N GLY A 153 5.79 -7.77 11.93
CA GLY A 153 4.77 -7.88 10.88
C GLY A 153 4.50 -6.60 10.10
N SER A 154 5.27 -5.53 10.34
CA SER A 154 5.02 -4.21 9.73
C SER A 154 5.95 -3.89 8.55
N PHE A 155 7.11 -4.55 8.46
CA PHE A 155 8.14 -4.20 7.49
C PHE A 155 8.27 -5.24 6.38
N VAL A 156 8.45 -4.76 5.14
CA VAL A 156 8.50 -5.57 3.91
C VAL A 156 9.61 -6.61 3.98
N ARG A 157 10.81 -6.24 4.44
CA ARG A 157 11.94 -7.18 4.58
C ARG A 157 11.61 -8.33 5.53
N GLN A 158 10.96 -8.03 6.66
CA GLN A 158 10.51 -9.06 7.60
C GLN A 158 9.40 -9.93 6.98
N GLY A 159 8.46 -9.32 6.25
CA GLY A 159 7.41 -10.02 5.51
C GLY A 159 7.98 -11.03 4.50
N LEU A 160 9.02 -10.65 3.75
CA LEU A 160 9.72 -11.55 2.83
C LEU A 160 10.38 -12.74 3.57
N ILE A 161 11.02 -12.50 4.72
CA ILE A 161 11.61 -13.56 5.56
C ILE A 161 10.51 -14.51 6.08
N THR A 162 9.43 -13.96 6.64
CA THR A 162 8.27 -14.74 7.10
C THR A 162 7.66 -15.56 5.96
N GLY A 163 7.61 -14.99 4.76
CA GLY A 163 7.14 -15.67 3.55
C GLY A 163 7.96 -16.90 3.18
N VAL A 164 9.30 -16.81 3.26
CA VAL A 164 10.19 -17.97 3.06
C VAL A 164 9.90 -19.07 4.08
N GLY A 165 9.69 -18.71 5.35
CA GLY A 165 9.30 -19.68 6.38
C GLY A 165 7.99 -20.41 6.05
N PHE A 166 6.99 -19.70 5.54
CA PHE A 166 5.75 -20.33 5.07
C PHE A 166 5.95 -21.22 3.84
N GLN A 167 6.84 -20.83 2.91
CA GLN A 167 7.20 -21.66 1.76
C GLN A 167 7.74 -23.02 2.20
N GLU A 168 8.59 -23.04 3.23
CA GLU A 168 9.16 -24.28 3.78
C GLU A 168 8.10 -25.11 4.53
N MET A 169 7.24 -24.48 5.32
CA MET A 169 6.25 -25.18 6.14
C MET A 169 5.04 -25.69 5.35
N LEU A 170 4.54 -24.91 4.39
CA LEU A 170 3.26 -25.14 3.71
C LEU A 170 3.41 -25.46 2.22
N GLY A 171 4.60 -25.24 1.65
CA GLY A 171 4.81 -25.27 0.20
C GLY A 171 4.22 -24.07 -0.54
N ALA A 172 3.76 -23.02 0.18
CA ALA A 172 3.20 -21.80 -0.39
C ALA A 172 3.65 -20.57 0.42
N ASN A 173 3.95 -19.47 -0.28
CA ASN A 173 4.45 -18.23 0.31
C ASN A 173 3.38 -17.11 0.22
N PRO A 174 2.73 -16.72 1.33
CA PRO A 174 1.73 -15.65 1.33
C PRO A 174 2.29 -14.25 1.03
N TYR A 175 3.60 -14.08 1.24
CA TYR A 175 4.33 -12.80 1.14
C TYR A 175 5.33 -12.84 -0.01
N LYS A 176 4.98 -13.57 -1.08
CA LYS A 176 5.68 -13.54 -2.37
C LYS A 176 5.04 -12.47 -3.24
N PHE A 177 5.59 -11.27 -3.20
CA PHE A 177 5.06 -10.11 -3.90
C PHE A 177 6.19 -9.33 -4.60
N GLY A 178 5.82 -8.54 -5.61
CA GLY A 178 6.65 -7.47 -6.14
C GLY A 178 6.73 -6.27 -5.18
N VAL A 179 7.57 -5.31 -5.52
CA VAL A 179 7.76 -4.08 -4.76
C VAL A 179 7.41 -2.88 -5.63
N VAL A 180 6.64 -1.96 -5.08
CA VAL A 180 6.31 -0.69 -5.71
C VAL A 180 6.55 0.48 -4.76
N GLY A 181 6.47 1.70 -5.28
CA GLY A 181 6.55 2.93 -4.52
C GLY A 181 5.31 3.80 -4.75
N GLY A 182 4.81 4.50 -3.75
CA GLY A 182 3.60 5.31 -3.89
C GLY A 182 3.75 6.73 -3.38
N SER A 183 2.85 7.59 -3.85
CA SER A 183 2.79 8.97 -3.38
C SER A 183 1.85 9.16 -2.19
N ASP A 184 0.63 8.60 -2.32
CA ASP A 184 -0.52 8.89 -1.47
C ASP A 184 -0.66 10.40 -1.24
N SER A 185 -0.68 11.14 -2.35
CA SER A 185 -0.91 12.58 -2.33
C SER A 185 -2.41 12.92 -2.39
N HIS A 186 -2.81 13.87 -1.55
CA HIS A 186 -4.19 14.31 -1.33
C HIS A 186 -4.45 15.70 -1.94
N ASP A 187 -3.61 16.16 -2.86
CA ASP A 187 -3.68 17.49 -3.49
C ASP A 187 -3.74 17.47 -5.03
N ALA A 188 -3.99 16.30 -5.62
CA ALA A 188 -4.05 16.08 -7.07
C ALA A 188 -2.74 16.36 -7.84
N ALA A 189 -1.62 16.56 -7.13
CA ALA A 189 -0.28 16.64 -7.70
C ALA A 189 0.52 15.35 -7.39
N SER A 190 1.62 15.18 -8.11
CA SER A 190 2.66 14.20 -7.78
C SER A 190 3.88 14.96 -7.29
N ASP A 191 4.08 14.98 -5.97
CA ASP A 191 5.21 15.66 -5.31
C ASP A 191 6.38 14.71 -5.04
N ASN A 192 6.71 13.86 -6.01
CA ASN A 192 7.75 12.82 -5.92
C ASN A 192 9.18 13.35 -6.16
N GLU A 193 9.35 14.63 -6.46
CA GLU A 193 10.66 15.26 -6.67
C GLU A 193 11.11 16.01 -5.42
N GLU A 194 12.16 15.53 -4.75
CA GLU A 194 12.68 16.10 -3.50
C GLU A 194 12.98 17.61 -3.62
N PHE A 195 13.60 18.03 -4.73
CA PHE A 195 13.97 19.43 -4.96
C PHE A 195 12.76 20.35 -5.21
N ASN A 196 11.57 19.78 -5.43
CA ASN A 196 10.32 20.48 -5.71
C ASN A 196 9.18 20.01 -4.80
N TYR A 197 9.50 19.48 -3.61
CA TYR A 197 8.49 18.96 -2.69
C TYR A 197 7.61 20.08 -2.11
N THR A 198 6.31 20.06 -2.44
CA THR A 198 5.36 21.09 -1.97
C THR A 198 4.49 20.68 -0.79
N GLY A 199 4.61 19.44 -0.30
CA GLY A 199 3.67 18.81 0.63
C GLY A 199 2.70 17.91 -0.14
N VAL A 200 1.90 17.10 0.56
CA VAL A 200 0.97 16.15 -0.06
C VAL A 200 -0.42 16.12 0.58
N HIS A 201 -0.71 17.05 1.50
CA HIS A 201 -1.99 17.12 2.23
C HIS A 201 -2.54 18.55 2.28
N GLY A 202 -2.19 19.38 1.29
CA GLY A 202 -2.77 20.71 1.09
C GLY A 202 -2.65 21.60 2.33
N ASN A 203 -3.77 21.96 2.96
CA ASN A 203 -3.76 22.92 4.08
C ASN A 203 -2.84 22.51 5.25
N THR A 204 -2.54 21.23 5.39
CA THR A 204 -1.73 20.66 6.46
C THR A 204 -0.22 20.79 6.19
N ASP A 205 0.21 20.99 4.95
CA ASP A 205 1.64 21.02 4.59
C ASP A 205 2.00 21.92 3.39
N LYS A 206 1.06 22.71 2.84
CA LYS A 206 1.22 23.56 1.64
C LYS A 206 2.30 24.63 1.66
N THR A 207 2.91 24.93 2.80
CA THR A 207 4.03 25.90 2.86
C THR A 207 5.20 25.36 3.67
N PRO A 208 6.44 25.76 3.35
CA PRO A 208 7.61 25.38 4.15
C PRO A 208 7.46 25.74 5.63
N LYS A 209 6.83 26.89 5.95
CA LYS A 209 6.56 27.30 7.32
C LYS A 209 5.71 26.25 8.04
N ILE A 210 4.58 25.84 7.47
CA ILE A 210 3.68 24.85 8.09
C ILE A 210 4.38 23.50 8.29
N ARG A 211 5.16 23.05 7.28
CA ARG A 211 5.93 21.80 7.37
C ARG A 211 6.95 21.85 8.50
N LEU A 212 7.72 22.93 8.61
CA LEU A 212 8.79 23.05 9.61
C LEU A 212 8.28 23.35 11.03
N THR A 213 7.12 24.00 11.18
CA THR A 213 6.57 24.37 12.50
C THR A 213 5.66 23.31 13.12
N SER A 214 5.43 22.16 12.45
CA SER A 214 4.54 21.09 12.92
C SER A 214 3.11 21.52 13.25
N THR A 215 2.67 22.66 12.69
CA THR A 215 1.31 23.19 12.91
C THR A 215 0.26 22.40 12.13
N GLY A 216 0.69 21.68 11.09
CA GLY A 216 -0.13 20.69 10.41
C GLY A 216 0.28 19.27 10.78
N SER A 217 -0.72 18.43 11.03
CA SER A 217 -0.56 17.00 11.26
C SER A 217 -1.59 16.22 10.44
N VAL A 218 -1.16 15.10 9.89
CA VAL A 218 -2.04 14.12 9.26
C VAL A 218 -1.98 12.87 10.09
N ALA A 219 -3.16 12.35 10.44
CA ALA A 219 -3.29 11.08 11.14
C ALA A 219 -2.37 10.94 12.37
N GLY A 220 -2.10 12.04 13.08
CA GLY A 220 -1.34 12.06 14.33
C GLY A 220 0.16 12.31 14.21
N GLU A 221 0.72 12.45 13.00
CA GLU A 221 2.13 12.78 12.79
C GLU A 221 2.28 14.18 12.18
N ALA A 222 3.33 14.91 12.59
CA ALA A 222 3.60 16.24 12.06
C ALA A 222 4.20 16.18 10.65
N ALA A 223 3.85 17.14 9.79
CA ALA A 223 4.30 17.18 8.39
C ALA A 223 5.83 17.20 8.20
N ARG A 224 6.61 17.65 9.21
CA ARG A 224 8.09 17.56 9.18
C ARG A 224 8.65 16.15 9.17
N PHE A 225 7.84 15.15 9.53
CA PHE A 225 8.23 13.75 9.58
C PHE A 225 7.74 12.99 8.34
N PHE A 226 7.17 13.69 7.37
CA PHE A 226 6.82 13.11 6.09
C PHE A 226 8.05 13.08 5.21
N SER A 227 8.21 11.97 4.53
CA SER A 227 9.19 11.75 3.47
C SER A 227 8.67 12.33 2.16
N THR A 228 9.59 12.62 1.25
CA THR A 228 9.20 12.81 -0.15
C THR A 228 8.66 11.48 -0.69
N PRO A 229 7.48 11.49 -1.31
CA PRO A 229 6.86 10.29 -1.83
C PRO A 229 7.66 9.63 -2.96
N THR A 230 7.42 8.34 -3.16
CA THR A 230 8.12 7.56 -4.18
C THR A 230 7.23 7.34 -5.41
N THR A 231 7.77 6.71 -6.45
CA THR A 231 7.07 6.50 -7.73
C THR A 231 7.06 5.03 -8.12
N THR A 232 5.90 4.54 -8.57
CA THR A 232 5.80 3.24 -9.26
C THR A 232 6.11 3.42 -10.74
N ALA A 233 6.95 2.54 -11.27
CA ALA A 233 7.10 2.37 -12.71
C ALA A 233 6.95 0.88 -13.05
N VAL A 234 6.37 0.61 -14.21
CA VAL A 234 6.28 -0.74 -14.79
C VAL A 234 6.92 -0.71 -16.18
N TRP A 235 7.46 -1.86 -16.61
CA TRP A 235 7.91 -2.02 -17.98
C TRP A 235 6.81 -2.70 -18.79
N ALA A 236 6.24 -2.00 -19.76
CA ALA A 236 5.19 -2.51 -20.62
C ALA A 236 5.59 -2.40 -22.09
N LEU A 237 5.12 -3.33 -22.93
CA LEU A 237 5.38 -3.32 -24.38
C LEU A 237 4.73 -2.11 -25.08
N GLU A 238 3.65 -1.60 -24.53
CA GLU A 238 2.89 -0.47 -25.04
C GLU A 238 2.25 0.32 -23.89
N ASN A 239 1.95 1.60 -24.14
CA ASN A 239 1.23 2.45 -23.19
C ASN A 239 -0.29 2.26 -23.38
N THR A 240 -0.78 1.06 -23.10
CA THR A 240 -2.21 0.72 -23.03
C THR A 240 -2.56 0.30 -21.61
N ARG A 241 -3.85 0.31 -21.28
CA ARG A 241 -4.32 -0.05 -19.93
C ARG A 241 -3.96 -1.51 -19.62
N GLU A 242 -4.22 -2.36 -20.58
CA GLU A 242 -3.97 -3.78 -20.55
C GLU A 242 -2.49 -4.07 -20.39
N ALA A 243 -1.62 -3.48 -21.22
CA ALA A 243 -0.19 -3.75 -21.14
C ALA A 243 0.45 -3.21 -19.86
N ILE A 244 -0.03 -2.08 -19.31
CA ILE A 244 0.44 -1.54 -18.03
C ILE A 244 -0.02 -2.39 -16.86
N PHE A 245 -1.27 -2.89 -16.89
CA PHE A 245 -1.79 -3.77 -15.84
C PHE A 245 -1.11 -5.14 -15.83
N ASP A 246 -0.80 -5.68 -17.01
CA ASP A 246 -0.22 -7.02 -17.18
C ASP A 246 1.31 -7.07 -16.93
N ALA A 247 1.97 -5.91 -16.76
CA ALA A 247 3.41 -5.74 -16.54
C ALA A 247 3.82 -5.90 -15.07
#